data_AF-A0A3D6CJ90-F1
#
_entry.id   AF-A0A3D6CJ90-F1
#
_cell.length_a   1.000
_cell.length_b   1.000
_cell.length_c   1.000
_cell.angle_alpha   90.00
_cell.angle_beta   90.00
_cell.angle_gamma   90.00
#
_symmetry.space_group_name_H-M   'P 1'
#
loop_
_entity.id
_entity.type
_entity.pdbx_description
1 polymer ?
#
loop_
_entity_poly.entity_id
_entity_poly.type
_entity_poly.pdbx_seq_one_letter_code
_entity_poly.pdbx_strand_id
1 'polypeptide(L)'
;PGVQRDNFSFMHVRGYNPGIYQEVKRKLQQEEKELPGLQIIATDISEDAVNIARINARMAGVEDYIQFRKCDFADTLVPLDQAGVVFFNPEYGDRLGDEEALQPVYKRMGDFLKQKCKGYHGYIFTGNLELAKHIGLKPRRRIEFFNGKIDCRLLEYELYAGTRDIKPSQEKMPG
;
A
#
# COMPACT_ATOMS: atom_id res chain seq x y z
N PRO A 1 -6.96 -15.95 -0.38
CA PRO A 1 -8.13 -15.19 -0.86
C PRO A 1 -9.45 -16.00 -1.04
N GLY A 2 -9.40 -17.31 -1.34
CA GLY A 2 -10.63 -18.11 -1.52
C GLY A 2 -11.20 -18.79 -0.26
N VAL A 3 -10.54 -18.66 0.89
CA VAL A 3 -10.84 -19.45 2.10
C VAL A 3 -12.24 -19.18 2.67
N GLN A 4 -12.69 -17.93 2.62
CA GLN A 4 -14.02 -17.52 3.09
C GLN A 4 -15.10 -17.63 2.01
N ARG A 5 -14.75 -18.05 0.79
CA ARG A 5 -15.71 -18.21 -0.29
C ARG A 5 -16.21 -19.65 -0.31
N ASP A 6 -17.50 -19.83 -0.06
CA ASP A 6 -18.11 -21.16 0.03
C ASP A 6 -18.68 -21.66 -1.30
N ASN A 7 -18.72 -20.81 -2.33
CA ASN A 7 -19.26 -21.21 -3.64
C ASN A 7 -18.40 -20.76 -4.82
N PHE A 8 -18.15 -21.68 -5.72
CA PHE A 8 -17.40 -21.47 -6.96
C PHE A 8 -18.07 -22.19 -8.12
N SER A 9 -17.97 -21.64 -9.33
CA SER A 9 -18.62 -22.22 -10.52
C SER A 9 -18.20 -23.66 -10.82
N PHE A 10 -16.96 -24.07 -10.47
CA PHE A 10 -16.50 -25.44 -10.67
C PHE A 10 -17.23 -26.47 -9.80
N MET A 11 -17.87 -26.04 -8.70
CA MET A 11 -18.64 -26.91 -7.80
C MET A 11 -19.95 -27.40 -8.43
N HIS A 12 -20.38 -26.78 -9.53
CA HIS A 12 -21.60 -27.12 -10.26
C HIS A 12 -21.34 -27.94 -11.53
N VAL A 13 -20.08 -28.30 -11.81
CA VAL A 13 -19.70 -29.10 -12.99
C VAL A 13 -19.83 -30.59 -12.69
N ARG A 14 -20.25 -31.39 -13.68
CA ARG A 14 -20.28 -32.87 -13.54
C ARG A 14 -18.88 -33.39 -13.23
N GLY A 15 -18.78 -34.22 -12.18
CA GLY A 15 -17.50 -34.75 -11.70
C GLY A 15 -16.89 -33.96 -10.54
N TYR A 16 -17.53 -32.89 -10.06
CA TYR A 16 -17.14 -32.24 -8.80
C TYR A 16 -17.24 -33.24 -7.64
N ASN A 17 -16.15 -33.34 -6.86
CA ASN A 17 -16.10 -34.11 -5.63
C ASN A 17 -15.95 -33.16 -4.43
N PRO A 18 -16.98 -33.03 -3.59
CA PRO A 18 -16.93 -32.18 -2.39
C PRO A 18 -15.78 -32.53 -1.43
N GLY A 19 -15.41 -33.81 -1.31
CA GLY A 19 -14.36 -34.26 -0.42
C GLY A 19 -12.97 -33.71 -0.78
N ILE A 20 -12.66 -33.61 -2.07
CA ILE A 20 -11.39 -33.03 -2.54
C ILE A 20 -11.31 -31.55 -2.17
N TYR A 21 -12.40 -30.80 -2.39
CA TYR A 21 -12.45 -29.38 -2.03
C TYR A 21 -12.35 -29.16 -0.52
N GLN A 22 -13.07 -29.95 0.29
CA GLN A 22 -13.00 -29.88 1.74
C GLN A 22 -11.59 -30.18 2.26
N GLU A 23 -10.89 -31.16 1.70
CA GLU A 23 -9.52 -31.48 2.09
C GLU A 23 -8.54 -30.35 1.76
N VAL A 24 -8.66 -29.71 0.60
CA VAL A 24 -7.86 -28.52 0.25
C VAL A 24 -8.18 -27.36 1.20
N LYS A 25 -9.46 -27.09 1.48
CA LYS A 25 -9.89 -26.03 2.41
C LYS A 25 -9.32 -26.25 3.81
N ARG A 26 -9.38 -27.49 4.32
CA ARG A 26 -8.82 -27.89 5.61
C ARG A 26 -7.31 -27.66 5.68
N LYS A 27 -6.56 -28.04 4.64
CA LYS A 27 -5.10 -27.80 4.58
C LYS A 27 -4.77 -26.31 4.63
N LEU A 28 -5.48 -25.49 3.86
CA LEU A 28 -5.28 -24.04 3.85
C LEU A 28 -5.58 -23.39 5.20
N GLN A 29 -6.60 -23.87 5.92
CA GLN A 29 -6.90 -23.39 7.28
C GLN A 29 -5.81 -23.76 8.29
N GLN A 30 -5.13 -24.89 8.10
CA GLN A 30 -4.01 -25.30 8.95
C GLN A 30 -2.72 -24.50 8.68
N GLU A 31 -2.63 -23.85 7.52
CA GLU A 31 -1.51 -22.98 7.15
C GLU A 31 -1.72 -21.52 7.59
N GLU A 32 -2.86 -21.20 8.18
CA GLU A 32 -3.14 -19.88 8.73
C GLU A 32 -2.16 -19.59 9.88
N LYS A 33 -1.49 -18.43 9.81
CA LYS A 33 -0.49 -18.01 10.77
C LYS A 33 -1.01 -16.83 11.55
N GLU A 34 -1.02 -16.95 12.86
CA GLU A 34 -1.13 -15.79 13.72
C GLU A 34 0.16 -14.97 13.63
N LEU A 35 0.00 -13.66 13.50
CA LEU A 35 1.09 -12.70 13.46
C LEU A 35 1.02 -11.81 14.72
N PRO A 36 1.39 -12.35 15.90
CA PRO A 36 1.34 -11.59 17.14
C PRO A 36 2.23 -10.35 17.04
N GLY A 37 1.69 -9.19 17.41
CA GLY A 37 2.40 -7.92 17.33
C GLY A 37 2.37 -7.24 15.96
N LEU A 38 1.72 -7.83 14.93
CA LEU A 38 1.46 -7.12 13.69
C LEU A 38 0.51 -5.95 13.97
N GLN A 39 0.97 -4.74 13.66
CA GLN A 39 0.17 -3.53 13.77
C GLN A 39 0.01 -2.90 12.38
N ILE A 40 -1.23 -2.84 11.89
CA ILE A 40 -1.58 -2.09 10.69
C ILE A 40 -2.31 -0.82 11.14
N ILE A 41 -1.92 0.33 10.59
CA ILE A 41 -2.60 1.61 10.84
C ILE A 41 -3.22 2.06 9.52
N ALA A 42 -4.52 2.32 9.52
CA ALA A 42 -5.26 2.79 8.35
C ALA A 42 -5.95 4.11 8.68
N THR A 43 -5.61 5.16 7.94
CA THR A 43 -6.12 6.52 8.17
C THR A 43 -6.66 7.14 6.90
N ASP A 44 -7.77 7.85 7.04
CA ASP A 44 -8.36 8.67 5.96
C ASP A 44 -9.01 9.92 6.56
N ILE A 45 -9.12 11.00 5.77
CA ILE A 45 -9.84 12.21 6.16
C ILE A 45 -11.36 11.99 6.17
N SER A 46 -11.84 11.06 5.33
CA SER A 46 -13.24 10.71 5.17
C SER A 46 -13.65 9.67 6.21
N GLU A 47 -14.61 10.04 7.05
CA GLU A 47 -15.19 9.14 8.04
C GLU A 47 -15.90 7.96 7.38
N ASP A 48 -16.58 8.21 6.26
CA ASP A 48 -17.25 7.18 5.49
C ASP A 48 -16.25 6.16 4.94
N ALA A 49 -15.12 6.62 4.42
CA ALA A 49 -14.05 5.73 3.93
C ALA A 49 -13.49 4.86 5.04
N VAL A 50 -13.21 5.44 6.22
CA VAL A 50 -12.75 4.69 7.39
C VAL A 50 -13.78 3.64 7.83
N ASN A 51 -15.06 4.00 7.86
CA ASN A 51 -16.12 3.08 8.26
C ASN A 51 -16.30 1.94 7.26
N ILE A 52 -16.27 2.23 5.96
CA ILE A 52 -16.33 1.21 4.90
C ILE A 52 -15.11 0.28 4.99
N ALA A 53 -13.91 0.82 5.17
CA ALA A 53 -12.69 0.03 5.31
C ALA A 53 -12.77 -0.91 6.52
N ARG A 54 -13.29 -0.45 7.65
CA ARG A 54 -13.52 -1.27 8.84
C ARG A 54 -14.51 -2.40 8.58
N ILE A 55 -15.65 -2.11 7.93
CA ILE A 55 -16.64 -3.14 7.55
C ILE A 55 -16.01 -4.19 6.62
N ASN A 56 -15.24 -3.77 5.62
CA ASN A 56 -14.56 -4.68 4.70
C ASN A 56 -13.53 -5.56 5.43
N ALA A 57 -12.75 -4.99 6.35
CA ALA A 57 -11.80 -5.73 7.16
C ALA A 57 -12.49 -6.75 8.06
N ARG A 58 -13.64 -6.40 8.65
CA ARG A 58 -14.49 -7.33 9.42
C ARG A 58 -14.97 -8.50 8.57
N MET A 59 -15.52 -8.18 7.38
CA MET A 59 -15.97 -9.20 6.43
C MET A 59 -14.84 -10.12 5.98
N ALA A 60 -13.61 -9.60 5.89
CA ALA A 60 -12.41 -10.35 5.57
C ALA A 60 -11.77 -11.04 6.79
N GLY A 61 -12.29 -10.89 8.00
CA GLY A 61 -11.77 -11.54 9.21
C GLY A 61 -10.43 -10.98 9.70
N VAL A 62 -10.07 -9.75 9.35
CA VAL A 62 -8.77 -9.12 9.67
C VAL A 62 -8.91 -7.79 10.42
N GLU A 63 -10.10 -7.44 10.88
CA GLU A 63 -10.37 -6.17 11.60
C GLU A 63 -9.44 -6.00 12.81
N ASP A 64 -9.20 -7.05 13.58
CA ASP A 64 -8.42 -6.99 14.83
C ASP A 64 -6.93 -6.66 14.61
N TYR A 65 -6.43 -6.78 13.37
CA TYR A 65 -5.05 -6.40 13.03
C TYR A 65 -4.91 -4.93 12.61
N ILE A 66 -6.02 -4.21 12.40
CA ILE A 66 -6.02 -2.88 11.79
C ILE A 66 -6.58 -1.83 12.75
N GLN A 67 -5.75 -0.84 13.08
CA GLN A 67 -6.15 0.36 13.79
C GLN A 67 -6.65 1.41 12.80
N PHE A 68 -7.97 1.62 12.82
CA PHE A 68 -8.65 2.60 11.97
C PHE A 68 -8.78 3.95 12.66
N ARG A 69 -8.39 5.04 11.98
CA ARG A 69 -8.55 6.40 12.52
C ARG A 69 -8.91 7.42 11.44
N LYS A 70 -9.90 8.27 11.71
CA LYS A 70 -10.18 9.44 10.89
C LYS A 70 -9.15 10.53 11.21
N CYS A 71 -8.27 10.82 10.27
CA CYS A 71 -7.36 11.96 10.35
C CYS A 71 -6.74 12.25 8.98
N ASP A 72 -6.17 13.44 8.84
CA ASP A 72 -5.24 13.70 7.75
C ASP A 72 -4.02 12.77 7.88
N PHE A 73 -3.54 12.23 6.76
CA PHE A 73 -2.38 11.34 6.74
C PHE A 73 -1.13 12.01 7.34
N ALA A 74 -1.02 13.33 7.24
CA ALA A 74 0.10 14.07 7.79
C ALA A 74 0.13 13.98 9.32
N ASP A 75 -1.00 13.71 9.96
CA ASP A 75 -1.15 13.56 11.41
C ASP A 75 -1.09 12.09 11.87
N THR A 76 -0.91 11.15 10.95
CA THR A 76 -0.71 9.73 11.27
C THR A 76 0.49 9.55 12.20
N LEU A 77 0.24 8.90 13.34
CA LEU A 77 1.29 8.55 14.29
C LEU A 77 2.01 7.32 13.75
N VAL A 78 3.21 7.52 13.23
CA VAL A 78 4.06 6.44 12.70
C VAL A 78 4.96 5.95 13.83
N PRO A 79 4.89 4.65 14.23
CA PRO A 79 5.86 4.08 15.16
C PRO A 79 7.27 4.19 14.55
N LEU A 80 8.26 4.71 15.28
CA LEU A 80 9.63 4.90 14.76
C LEU A 80 10.66 3.96 15.40
N ASP A 81 10.22 3.14 16.35
CA ASP A 81 10.98 2.12 17.04
C ASP A 81 11.18 0.84 16.21
N GLN A 82 10.54 0.75 15.05
CA GLN A 82 10.62 -0.39 14.14
C GLN A 82 10.71 0.06 12.68
N ALA A 83 11.35 -0.75 11.84
CA ALA A 83 11.24 -0.59 10.39
C ALA A 83 9.83 -1.02 9.94
N GLY A 84 9.30 -0.36 8.92
CA GLY A 84 7.97 -0.69 8.42
C GLY A 84 7.71 -0.19 7.01
N VAL A 85 6.45 -0.28 6.62
CA VAL A 85 5.96 0.14 5.31
C VAL A 85 4.92 1.24 5.48
N VAL A 86 5.04 2.30 4.69
CA VAL A 86 3.97 3.30 4.51
C VAL A 86 3.49 3.20 3.07
N PHE A 87 2.17 3.14 2.89
CA PHE A 87 1.56 3.00 1.58
C PHE A 87 0.48 4.06 1.38
N PHE A 88 0.50 4.70 0.22
CA PHE A 88 -0.52 5.64 -0.22
C PHE A 88 -1.17 5.16 -1.51
N ASN A 89 -2.50 5.29 -1.53
CA ASN A 89 -3.32 5.16 -2.72
C ASN A 89 -4.12 6.46 -2.92
N PRO A 90 -3.48 7.58 -3.29
CA PRO A 90 -4.15 8.87 -3.42
C PRO A 90 -5.13 8.88 -4.60
N GLU A 91 -5.93 9.94 -4.69
CA GLU A 91 -6.63 10.27 -5.94
C GLU A 91 -5.62 10.65 -7.04
N TYR A 92 -5.90 10.32 -8.30
CA TYR A 92 -4.99 10.58 -9.42
C TYR A 92 -5.42 11.74 -10.34
N GLY A 93 -6.52 12.43 -10.00
CA GLY A 93 -7.02 13.56 -10.79
C GLY A 93 -7.58 13.14 -12.14
N ASP A 94 -8.46 12.14 -12.16
CA ASP A 94 -9.07 11.60 -13.41
C ASP A 94 -9.95 12.64 -14.16
N ARG A 95 -10.27 13.79 -13.55
CA ARG A 95 -11.02 14.89 -14.18
C ARG A 95 -10.15 16.14 -14.34
N LEU A 96 -10.38 16.88 -15.42
CA LEU A 96 -9.77 18.19 -15.66
C LEU A 96 -10.05 19.15 -14.49
N GLY A 97 -8.99 19.75 -13.95
CA GLY A 97 -9.03 20.65 -12.78
C GLY A 97 -8.66 19.99 -11.45
N ASP A 98 -8.87 18.68 -11.32
CA ASP A 98 -8.52 17.95 -10.09
C ASP A 98 -6.99 17.80 -9.94
N GLU A 99 -6.26 17.74 -11.06
CA GLU A 99 -4.80 17.63 -11.03
C GLU A 99 -4.14 18.81 -10.31
N GLU A 100 -4.49 20.06 -10.64
CA GLU A 100 -3.91 21.24 -9.99
C GLU A 100 -4.21 21.27 -8.49
N ALA A 101 -5.43 20.88 -8.11
CA ALA A 101 -5.84 20.79 -6.70
C ALA A 101 -5.10 19.67 -5.94
N LEU A 102 -4.63 18.64 -6.63
CA LEU A 102 -3.92 17.51 -6.04
C LEU A 102 -2.40 17.71 -5.94
N GLN A 103 -1.81 18.65 -6.68
CA GLN A 103 -0.36 18.93 -6.59
C GLN A 103 0.11 19.21 -5.14
N PRO A 104 -0.58 20.04 -4.34
CA PRO A 104 -0.21 20.26 -2.93
C PRO A 104 -0.31 18.99 -2.10
N VAL A 105 -1.28 18.11 -2.38
CA VAL A 105 -1.45 16.82 -1.68
C VAL A 105 -0.27 15.89 -1.95
N TYR A 106 0.15 15.79 -3.22
CA TYR A 106 1.32 14.99 -3.60
C TYR A 106 2.62 15.51 -2.98
N LYS A 107 2.79 16.83 -2.93
CA LYS A 107 3.90 17.44 -2.20
C LYS A 107 3.89 17.08 -0.71
N ARG A 108 2.72 17.18 -0.06
CA ARG A 108 2.56 16.84 1.36
C ARG A 108 2.85 15.38 1.64
N MET A 109 2.54 14.45 0.73
CA MET A 109 2.92 13.04 0.87
C MET A 109 4.44 12.87 0.91
N GLY A 110 5.17 13.53 0.01
CA GLY A 110 6.64 13.52 0.03
C GLY A 110 7.23 14.11 1.31
N ASP A 111 6.68 15.24 1.77
CA ASP A 111 7.07 15.88 3.02
C ASP A 111 6.82 14.94 4.22
N PHE A 112 5.66 14.28 4.28
CA PHE A 112 5.33 13.30 5.32
C PHE A 112 6.29 12.10 5.32
N LEU A 113 6.54 11.49 4.16
CA LEU A 113 7.47 10.36 4.03
C LEU A 113 8.88 10.77 4.52
N LYS A 114 9.36 11.95 4.12
CA LYS A 114 10.70 12.43 4.48
C LYS A 114 10.84 12.79 5.97
N GLN A 115 9.80 13.39 6.55
CA GLN A 115 9.87 13.97 7.89
C GLN A 115 9.46 12.97 8.98
N LYS A 116 8.40 12.19 8.73
CA LYS A 116 7.74 11.34 9.75
C LYS A 116 7.91 9.84 9.54
N CYS A 117 8.45 9.39 8.41
CA CYS A 117 8.57 7.96 8.08
C CYS A 117 10.03 7.52 7.89
N LYS A 118 10.95 8.08 8.67
CA LYS A 118 12.37 7.71 8.58
C LYS A 118 12.56 6.25 9.00
N GLY A 119 13.36 5.50 8.25
CA GLY A 119 13.59 4.07 8.44
C GLY A 119 12.58 3.16 7.74
N TYR A 120 11.54 3.73 7.10
CA TYR A 120 10.49 2.95 6.43
C TYR A 120 10.75 2.78 4.93
N HIS A 121 10.07 1.81 4.33
CA HIS A 121 9.82 1.79 2.89
C HIS A 121 8.52 2.52 2.59
N GLY A 122 8.58 3.54 1.72
CA GLY A 122 7.42 4.29 1.28
C GLY A 122 6.94 3.81 -0.08
N TYR A 123 5.62 3.72 -0.26
CA TYR A 123 5.00 3.38 -1.54
C TYR A 123 3.89 4.37 -1.87
N ILE A 124 3.87 4.87 -3.09
CA ILE A 124 2.77 5.68 -3.63
C ILE A 124 2.31 5.04 -4.93
N PHE A 125 1.07 4.55 -4.96
CA PHE A 125 0.44 4.02 -6.16
C PHE A 125 -0.28 5.15 -6.89
N THR A 126 0.04 5.43 -8.15
CA THR A 126 -0.57 6.55 -8.90
C THR A 126 -0.76 6.24 -10.38
N GLY A 127 -1.92 6.61 -10.93
CA GLY A 127 -2.21 6.64 -12.37
C GLY A 127 -1.72 7.90 -13.08
N ASN A 128 -1.30 8.93 -12.33
CA ASN A 128 -0.90 10.22 -12.88
C ASN A 128 0.58 10.50 -12.60
N LEU A 129 1.37 10.53 -13.69
CA LEU A 129 2.82 10.77 -13.66
C LEU A 129 3.20 12.24 -13.51
N GLU A 130 2.31 13.16 -13.85
CA GLU A 130 2.52 14.59 -13.64
C GLU A 130 2.42 14.91 -12.15
N LEU A 131 1.37 14.43 -11.47
CA LEU A 131 1.24 14.51 -10.01
C LEU A 131 2.43 13.89 -9.27
N ALA A 132 2.95 12.76 -9.77
CA ALA A 132 4.12 12.10 -9.20
C ALA A 132 5.37 13.00 -9.14
N LYS A 133 5.51 13.99 -10.04
CA LYS A 133 6.64 14.94 -10.03
C LYS A 133 6.61 15.85 -8.79
N HIS A 134 5.43 16.10 -8.23
CA HIS A 134 5.25 16.99 -7.07
C HIS A 134 5.63 16.34 -5.73
N ILE A 135 5.83 15.02 -5.69
CA ILE A 135 6.25 14.29 -4.46
C ILE A 135 7.61 14.80 -3.98
N GLY A 136 8.49 15.29 -4.86
CA GLY A 136 9.77 15.87 -4.46
C GLY A 136 10.78 14.85 -3.89
N LEU A 137 10.52 13.55 -4.03
CA LEU A 137 11.41 12.45 -3.68
C LEU A 137 11.77 11.65 -4.94
N LYS A 138 13.02 11.18 -5.03
CA LYS A 138 13.45 10.28 -6.11
C LYS A 138 13.03 8.84 -5.76
N PRO A 139 12.15 8.19 -6.52
CA PRO A 139 11.81 6.80 -6.29
C PRO A 139 13.03 5.90 -6.57
N ARG A 140 13.20 4.87 -5.75
CA ARG A 140 14.17 3.78 -5.95
C ARG A 140 13.75 2.90 -7.12
N ARG A 141 12.46 2.58 -7.21
CA ARG A 141 11.86 1.78 -8.29
C ARG A 141 10.52 2.38 -8.71
N ARG A 142 10.17 2.13 -9.97
CA ARG A 142 8.85 2.38 -10.54
C ARG A 142 8.38 1.06 -11.12
N ILE A 143 7.31 0.51 -10.59
CA ILE A 143 6.76 -0.77 -11.02
C ILE A 143 5.49 -0.48 -11.80
N GLU A 144 5.36 -1.06 -12.98
CA GLU A 144 4.20 -0.88 -13.85
C GLU A 144 3.03 -1.73 -13.37
N PHE A 145 1.85 -1.14 -13.36
CA PHE A 145 0.59 -1.77 -12.96
C PHE A 145 -0.52 -1.28 -13.88
N PHE A 146 -1.51 -2.14 -14.12
CA PHE A 146 -2.71 -1.77 -14.86
C PHE A 146 -3.92 -1.86 -13.92
N ASN A 147 -4.54 -0.71 -13.62
CA ASN A 147 -5.82 -0.68 -12.94
C ASN A 147 -6.94 -0.61 -14.00
N GLY A 148 -7.37 -1.78 -14.48
CA GLY A 148 -8.20 -1.87 -15.68
C GLY A 148 -7.44 -1.38 -16.91
N LYS A 149 -7.89 -0.28 -17.52
CA LYS A 149 -7.22 0.36 -18.67
C LYS A 149 -6.28 1.50 -18.28
N ILE A 150 -6.22 1.85 -16.99
CA ILE A 150 -5.42 2.97 -16.50
C ILE A 150 -3.99 2.47 -16.30
N ASP A 151 -3.04 3.16 -16.93
CA ASP A 151 -1.62 2.90 -16.73
C ASP A 151 -1.17 3.51 -15.41
N CYS A 152 -0.87 2.65 -14.43
CA CYS A 152 -0.47 3.04 -13.09
C CYS A 152 0.99 2.70 -12.81
N ARG A 153 1.59 3.42 -11.87
CA ARG A 153 2.89 3.10 -11.31
C ARG A 153 2.79 2.95 -9.81
N LEU A 154 3.45 1.92 -9.27
CA LEU A 154 3.82 1.87 -7.87
C LEU A 154 5.24 2.46 -7.73
N LEU A 155 5.32 3.60 -7.06
CA LEU A 155 6.56 4.31 -6.79
C LEU A 155 7.10 3.88 -5.44
N GLU A 156 8.28 3.28 -5.40
CA GLU A 156 8.94 2.83 -4.17
C GLU A 156 10.00 3.84 -3.73
N TYR A 157 10.02 4.15 -2.44
CA TYR A 157 10.95 5.07 -1.79
C TYR A 157 11.64 4.38 -0.62
N GLU A 158 12.95 4.58 -0.52
CA GLU A 158 13.74 4.13 0.63
C GLU A 158 14.03 5.35 1.51
N LEU A 159 13.49 5.35 2.74
CA LEU A 159 13.48 6.51 3.61
C LEU A 159 14.57 6.34 4.67
N TYR A 160 15.77 6.83 4.39
CA TYR A 160 16.91 6.68 5.28
C TYR A 160 16.73 7.44 6.59
N ALA A 161 17.19 6.84 7.70
CA ALA A 161 17.27 7.50 9.00
C ALA A 161 18.40 8.56 9.08
N GLY A 162 19.23 8.71 8.04
CA GLY A 162 20.35 9.66 7.97
C GLY A 162 20.68 10.14 6.55
N THR A 163 21.60 11.08 6.44
CA THR A 163 22.04 11.67 5.17
C THR A 163 22.82 10.62 4.36
N ARG A 164 22.44 10.38 3.10
CA ARG A 164 23.28 9.62 2.17
C ARG A 164 24.55 10.43 1.89
N ASP A 165 25.70 9.96 2.36
CA ASP A 165 27.00 10.41 1.84
C ASP A 165 27.14 9.90 0.40
N ILE A 166 26.78 10.75 -0.56
CA ILE A 166 27.07 10.52 -1.96
C ILE A 166 28.55 10.90 -2.18
N LYS A 167 29.46 9.93 -2.05
CA LYS A 167 30.80 10.08 -2.65
C LYS A 167 30.74 9.61 -4.10
N PRO A 168 31.01 10.47 -5.09
CA PRO A 168 31.20 10.02 -6.47
C PRO A 168 32.59 9.36 -6.59
N SER A 169 32.64 8.05 -6.77
CA SER A 169 33.88 7.39 -7.20
C SER A 169 34.08 7.63 -8.70
N GLN A 170 34.84 8.67 -9.02
CA GLN A 170 35.57 8.72 -10.28
C GLN A 170 36.84 7.88 -10.12
N GLU A 171 36.88 6.71 -10.75
CA GLU A 171 38.15 6.10 -11.12
C GLU A 171 38.31 6.24 -12.64
N LYS A 172 39.21 7.16 -13.01
CA LYS A 172 39.80 7.24 -14.34
C LYS A 172 40.64 5.99 -14.54
N MET A 173 40.39 5.23 -15.61
CA MET A 173 41.35 4.25 -16.09
C MET A 173 42.53 4.98 -16.74
N PRO A 174 43.80 4.71 -16.35
CA PRO A 174 44.94 5.16 -17.14
C PRO A 174 45.05 4.28 -18.40
N GLY A 175 45.42 4.93 -19.51
CA GLY A 175 45.77 4.28 -20.78
C GLY A 175 47.21 3.79 -20.81
#